data_AF-A0A918HGR8-F1
#
_entry.id   AF-A0A918HGR8-F1
#
_cell.length_a   1.000
_cell.length_b   1.000
_cell.length_c   1.000
_cell.angle_alpha   90.00
_cell.angle_beta   90.00
_cell.angle_gamma   90.00
#
_symmetry.space_group_name_H-M   'P 1'
#
loop_
_entity.id
_entity.type
_entity.pdbx_description
1 polymer ?
#
loop_
_entity_poly.entity_id
_entity_poly.type
_entity_poly.pdbx_seq_one_letter_code
_entity_poly.pdbx_strand_id
1 'polypeptide(L)'
;MTGDGRERPVLVSYAVGWDLASRAPLEPLSLAQARARDGSGEPYVTVHRVPGRAEPVEVHLVAWAASHVGVWAYDDQGRRTREADWRLLEPERLFLRHLGEWTYDSAEGAESARWATHTYQDLFPDGKGRKVIERRNGGSFRTLADLPEGERWCAKDSFGARGAGGLFFAEGESGPLRHEEPIHEEPGHEKARHGEPGHREPREPGTRGVPGSVGVAPTPLLPPRPARPKLLEELFVPGTRLATSYQPEMTVGEVREIATLRLPSGRLTVADPAYKGEDAGRELVERFVPGRYAVQAAVVAYEYEFMGEHCAVEEPVAVRLRLSDEPVVSWELALAAGDDVRLLRDEEIFGFGTDSAAGSFADASGWEALARRAVSHQEGGEDAVEALTDGHIRIGDDTTGGDLVTFCTGGDGTYPVWLGRSRSGSPVCAVVETAYLPELTLL
;
A
#
# COMPACT_ATOMS: atom_id res chain seq x y z
N MET A 1 -16.71 -33.67 -38.45
CA MET A 1 -15.66 -33.99 -37.45
C MET A 1 -16.08 -33.32 -36.16
N THR A 2 -16.54 -34.16 -35.23
CA THR A 2 -17.05 -33.82 -33.91
C THR A 2 -15.90 -33.33 -33.04
N GLY A 3 -15.87 -32.03 -32.73
CA GLY A 3 -14.97 -31.46 -31.74
C GLY A 3 -15.39 -31.94 -30.36
N ASP A 4 -14.47 -32.65 -29.68
CA ASP A 4 -14.61 -33.17 -28.33
C ASP A 4 -14.65 -31.99 -27.35
N GLY A 5 -15.85 -31.42 -27.14
CA GLY A 5 -16.16 -30.42 -26.12
C GLY A 5 -16.22 -31.05 -24.73
N ARG A 6 -15.14 -31.70 -24.30
CA ARG A 6 -14.99 -32.12 -22.91
C ARG A 6 -14.44 -30.92 -22.14
N GLU A 7 -15.31 -30.28 -21.35
CA GLU A 7 -14.92 -29.42 -20.25
C GLU A 7 -13.75 -30.07 -19.50
N ARG A 8 -12.58 -29.41 -19.48
CA ARG A 8 -11.41 -29.94 -18.79
C ARG A 8 -11.63 -29.73 -17.29
N PRO A 9 -11.56 -30.78 -16.45
CA PRO A 9 -11.75 -30.63 -15.02
C PRO A 9 -10.65 -29.73 -14.45
N VAL A 10 -11.01 -28.76 -13.61
CA VAL A 10 -10.06 -27.94 -12.86
C VAL A 10 -9.80 -28.60 -11.51
N LEU A 11 -8.55 -28.89 -11.23
CA LEU A 11 -8.09 -29.39 -9.94
C LEU A 11 -7.79 -28.20 -9.03
N VAL A 12 -8.31 -28.24 -7.80
CA VAL A 12 -8.09 -27.20 -6.78
C VAL A 12 -7.26 -27.79 -5.65
N SER A 13 -6.18 -27.10 -5.29
CA SER A 13 -5.33 -27.43 -4.15
C SER A 13 -5.18 -26.21 -3.24
N TYR A 14 -4.73 -26.43 -1.99
CA TYR A 14 -4.68 -25.39 -0.97
C TYR A 14 -3.28 -25.30 -0.36
N ALA A 15 -2.91 -24.12 0.11
CA ALA A 15 -1.62 -23.86 0.74
C ALA A 15 -1.71 -22.71 1.76
N VAL A 16 -0.75 -22.59 2.67
CA VAL A 16 -0.67 -21.42 3.57
C VAL A 16 -0.33 -20.17 2.78
N GLY A 17 0.54 -20.29 1.78
CA GLY A 17 0.96 -19.17 0.95
C GLY A 17 1.28 -19.57 -0.48
N TRP A 18 1.69 -18.57 -1.26
CA TRP A 18 2.13 -18.72 -2.64
C TRP A 18 3.40 -17.92 -2.83
N ASP A 19 4.43 -18.52 -3.41
CA ASP A 19 5.62 -17.79 -3.82
C ASP A 19 5.46 -17.31 -5.26
N LEU A 20 5.42 -15.99 -5.44
CA LEU A 20 5.29 -15.38 -6.77
C LEU A 20 6.48 -15.68 -7.67
N ALA A 21 7.68 -15.83 -7.12
CA ALA A 21 8.90 -16.01 -7.90
C ALA A 21 8.99 -17.42 -8.48
N SER A 22 8.81 -18.44 -7.62
CA SER A 22 8.85 -19.85 -8.06
C SER A 22 7.51 -20.36 -8.58
N ARG A 23 6.40 -19.61 -8.39
CA ARG A 23 5.03 -20.01 -8.75
C ARG A 23 4.68 -21.35 -8.10
N ALA A 24 4.98 -21.47 -6.82
CA ALA A 24 4.82 -22.69 -6.04
C ALA A 24 4.02 -22.45 -4.74
N PRO A 25 3.22 -23.43 -4.30
CA PRO A 25 2.55 -23.37 -3.02
C PRO A 25 3.55 -23.46 -1.87
N LEU A 26 3.35 -22.62 -0.85
CA LEU A 26 4.08 -22.65 0.40
C LEU A 26 3.24 -23.38 1.45
N GLU A 27 3.77 -24.46 2.02
CA GLU A 27 3.10 -25.31 3.02
C GLU A 27 1.71 -25.80 2.54
N PRO A 28 1.65 -26.87 1.74
CA PRO A 28 0.39 -27.42 1.25
C PRO A 28 -0.60 -27.78 2.38
N LEU A 29 -1.89 -27.56 2.12
CA LEU A 29 -2.97 -27.81 3.06
C LEU A 29 -3.96 -28.84 2.50
N SER A 30 -4.52 -29.65 3.39
CA SER A 30 -5.75 -30.39 3.11
C SER A 30 -6.95 -29.45 3.01
N LEU A 31 -8.02 -29.90 2.34
CA LEU A 31 -9.29 -29.15 2.28
C LEU A 31 -9.85 -28.84 3.67
N ALA A 32 -9.73 -29.77 4.62
CA ALA A 32 -10.19 -29.57 5.99
C ALA A 32 -9.42 -28.45 6.70
N GLN A 33 -8.10 -28.38 6.51
CA GLN A 33 -7.27 -27.30 7.05
C GLN A 33 -7.60 -25.96 6.39
N ALA A 34 -7.77 -25.93 5.06
CA ALA A 34 -8.17 -24.72 4.35
C ALA A 34 -9.54 -24.20 4.82
N ARG A 35 -10.53 -25.09 5.02
CA ARG A 35 -11.85 -24.74 5.58
C ARG A 35 -11.77 -24.20 7.01
N ALA A 36 -10.89 -24.78 7.83
CA ALA A 36 -10.67 -24.27 9.19
C ALA A 36 -10.10 -22.85 9.16
N ARG A 37 -9.11 -22.60 8.28
CA ARG A 37 -8.54 -21.25 8.08
C ARG A 37 -9.57 -20.26 7.57
N ASP A 38 -10.28 -20.61 6.51
CA ASP A 38 -11.39 -19.83 5.95
C ASP A 38 -12.41 -19.42 7.03
N GLY A 39 -12.86 -20.38 7.86
CA GLY A 39 -13.80 -20.11 8.94
C GLY A 39 -13.23 -19.27 10.10
N SER A 40 -11.91 -19.27 10.29
CA SER A 40 -11.21 -18.46 11.31
C SER A 40 -10.72 -17.10 10.81
N GLY A 41 -10.80 -16.85 9.50
CA GLY A 41 -10.25 -15.66 8.85
C GLY A 41 -8.74 -15.64 8.67
N GLU A 42 -8.05 -16.73 8.98
CA GLU A 42 -6.61 -16.90 8.68
C GLU A 42 -6.37 -16.95 7.16
N PRO A 43 -5.30 -16.29 6.66
CA PRO A 43 -4.99 -16.34 5.24
C PRO A 43 -4.66 -17.74 4.74
N TYR A 44 -5.06 -18.02 3.50
CA TYR A 44 -4.65 -19.22 2.76
C TYR A 44 -4.77 -18.98 1.25
N VAL A 45 -4.22 -19.90 0.47
CA VAL A 45 -4.23 -19.83 -0.99
C VAL A 45 -5.02 -20.98 -1.58
N THR A 46 -5.83 -20.69 -2.61
CA THR A 46 -6.39 -21.69 -3.53
C THR A 46 -5.61 -21.67 -4.84
N VAL A 47 -5.23 -22.84 -5.35
CA VAL A 47 -4.47 -22.99 -6.60
C VAL A 47 -5.27 -23.83 -7.58
N HIS A 48 -5.60 -23.25 -8.72
CA HIS A 48 -6.42 -23.85 -9.77
C HIS A 48 -5.53 -24.36 -10.89
N ARG A 49 -5.60 -25.65 -11.22
CA ARG A 49 -4.78 -26.30 -12.24
C ARG A 49 -5.65 -27.06 -13.24
N VAL A 50 -5.25 -27.02 -14.51
CA VAL A 50 -5.84 -27.87 -15.55
C VAL A 50 -4.90 -29.06 -15.79
N PRO A 51 -5.39 -30.30 -15.82
CA PRO A 51 -4.57 -31.47 -16.13
C PRO A 51 -3.78 -31.29 -17.43
N GLY A 52 -2.50 -31.65 -17.39
CA GLY A 52 -1.57 -31.51 -18.52
C GLY A 52 -0.91 -30.14 -18.64
N ARG A 53 -1.28 -29.16 -17.81
CA ARG A 53 -0.60 -27.86 -17.71
C ARG A 53 0.33 -27.84 -16.49
N ALA A 54 1.58 -27.44 -16.70
CA ALA A 54 2.57 -27.35 -15.63
C ALA A 54 2.27 -26.18 -14.67
N GLU A 55 1.91 -25.03 -15.23
CA GLU A 55 1.65 -23.79 -14.51
C GLU A 55 0.19 -23.73 -14.03
N PRO A 56 -0.11 -23.13 -12.88
CA PRO A 56 -1.49 -22.91 -12.46
C PRO A 56 -2.21 -22.01 -13.47
N VAL A 57 -3.53 -22.20 -13.61
CA VAL A 57 -4.36 -21.26 -14.36
C VAL A 57 -4.60 -20.01 -13.52
N GLU A 58 -4.96 -20.20 -12.25
CA GLU A 58 -5.25 -19.14 -11.31
C GLU A 58 -4.79 -19.49 -9.89
N VAL A 59 -4.49 -18.45 -9.13
CA VAL A 59 -4.16 -18.51 -7.72
C VAL A 59 -4.94 -17.44 -6.99
N HIS A 60 -5.67 -17.79 -5.94
CA HIS A 60 -6.38 -16.83 -5.10
C HIS A 60 -5.77 -16.80 -3.69
N LEU A 61 -5.42 -15.63 -3.19
CA LEU A 61 -5.10 -15.42 -1.78
C LEU A 61 -6.33 -14.90 -1.07
N VAL A 62 -6.85 -15.70 -0.16
CA VAL A 62 -8.02 -15.36 0.65
C VAL A 62 -7.54 -14.92 2.02
N ALA A 63 -7.85 -13.67 2.40
CA ALA A 63 -7.45 -13.08 3.69
C ALA A 63 -8.62 -12.27 4.29
N TRP A 64 -9.60 -12.97 4.86
CA TRP A 64 -10.83 -12.34 5.36
C TRP A 64 -10.60 -11.33 6.48
N ALA A 65 -9.66 -11.60 7.38
CA ALA A 65 -9.30 -10.65 8.44
C ALA A 65 -8.74 -9.32 7.91
N ALA A 66 -8.18 -9.32 6.69
CA ALA A 66 -7.71 -8.12 5.98
C ALA A 66 -8.74 -7.60 4.96
N SER A 67 -9.96 -8.15 4.95
CA SER A 67 -11.01 -7.83 3.97
C SER A 67 -10.53 -7.93 2.51
N HIS A 68 -9.66 -8.88 2.19
CA HIS A 68 -8.98 -8.95 0.91
C HIS A 68 -9.05 -10.34 0.29
N VAL A 69 -9.27 -10.38 -1.03
CA VAL A 69 -8.98 -11.52 -1.89
C VAL A 69 -8.18 -11.05 -3.10
N GLY A 70 -6.97 -11.58 -3.25
CA GLY A 70 -6.15 -11.32 -4.43
C GLY A 70 -6.27 -12.48 -5.41
N VAL A 71 -6.28 -12.18 -6.71
CA VAL A 71 -6.36 -13.20 -7.77
C VAL A 71 -5.26 -12.94 -8.79
N TRP A 72 -4.49 -13.97 -9.14
CA TRP A 72 -3.50 -13.94 -10.21
C TRP A 72 -3.80 -15.04 -11.21
N ALA A 73 -3.94 -14.67 -12.48
CA ALA A 73 -4.11 -15.61 -13.57
C ALA A 73 -2.83 -15.67 -14.41
N TYR A 74 -2.54 -16.86 -14.93
CA TYR A 74 -1.35 -17.11 -15.73
C TYR A 74 -1.71 -17.71 -17.08
N ASP A 75 -0.82 -17.60 -18.06
CA ASP A 75 -0.87 -18.38 -19.30
C ASP A 75 -0.13 -19.71 -19.18
N ASP A 76 -0.12 -20.52 -20.25
CA ASP A 76 0.52 -21.85 -20.26
C ASP A 76 2.05 -21.81 -20.07
N GLN A 77 2.65 -20.62 -20.15
CA GLN A 77 4.08 -20.37 -19.88
C GLN A 77 4.32 -19.84 -18.46
N GLY A 78 3.22 -19.65 -17.71
CA GLY A 78 3.21 -19.15 -16.35
C GLY A 78 3.49 -17.65 -16.28
N ARG A 79 3.27 -16.90 -17.37
CA ARG A 79 3.33 -15.44 -17.37
C ARG A 79 2.00 -14.91 -16.84
N ARG A 80 2.03 -13.88 -16.00
CA ARG A 80 0.81 -13.26 -15.46
C ARG A 80 -0.02 -12.65 -16.59
N THR A 81 -1.28 -13.02 -16.71
CA THR A 81 -2.22 -12.43 -17.69
C THR A 81 -3.18 -11.47 -17.02
N ARG A 82 -3.50 -11.71 -15.74
CA ARG A 82 -4.37 -10.86 -14.94
C ARG A 82 -3.98 -10.85 -13.47
N GLU A 83 -4.35 -9.76 -12.82
CA GLU A 83 -4.25 -9.55 -11.38
C GLU A 83 -5.49 -8.78 -10.93
N ALA A 84 -6.19 -9.27 -9.91
CA ALA A 84 -7.33 -8.57 -9.33
C ALA A 84 -7.20 -8.47 -7.82
N ASP A 85 -7.52 -7.30 -7.29
CA ASP A 85 -7.61 -6.99 -5.87
C ASP A 85 -9.10 -6.79 -5.52
N TRP A 86 -9.65 -7.74 -4.77
CA TRP A 86 -11.04 -7.71 -4.31
C TRP A 86 -11.11 -7.38 -2.82
N ARG A 87 -11.98 -6.43 -2.46
CA ARG A 87 -12.17 -5.95 -1.09
C ARG A 87 -13.54 -6.33 -0.54
N LEU A 88 -13.58 -7.00 0.60
CA LEU A 88 -14.82 -7.30 1.33
C LEU A 88 -15.34 -6.03 2.01
N LEU A 89 -16.04 -5.19 1.25
CA LEU A 89 -16.62 -3.93 1.74
C LEU A 89 -17.99 -4.14 2.39
N GLU A 90 -18.73 -5.13 1.91
CA GLU A 90 -20.04 -5.57 2.42
C GLU A 90 -19.95 -7.02 2.91
N PRO A 91 -20.80 -7.47 3.86
CA PRO A 91 -20.68 -8.79 4.49
C PRO A 91 -20.56 -9.98 3.53
N GLU A 92 -21.27 -9.94 2.41
CA GLU A 92 -21.36 -11.04 1.42
C GLU A 92 -20.94 -10.62 0.00
N ARG A 93 -20.39 -9.42 -0.18
CA ARG A 93 -19.99 -8.91 -1.50
C ARG A 93 -18.61 -8.29 -1.45
N LEU A 94 -17.77 -8.67 -2.42
CA LEU A 94 -16.48 -8.04 -2.64
C LEU A 94 -16.55 -7.03 -3.77
N PHE A 95 -15.84 -5.93 -3.59
CA PHE A 95 -15.64 -4.87 -4.56
C PHE A 95 -14.29 -5.03 -5.26
N LEU A 96 -14.25 -4.92 -6.58
CA LEU A 96 -13.01 -4.90 -7.35
C LEU A 96 -12.31 -3.56 -7.16
N ARG A 97 -11.26 -3.51 -6.34
CA ARG A 97 -10.49 -2.28 -6.08
C ARG A 97 -9.43 -2.03 -7.15
N HIS A 98 -8.81 -3.09 -7.67
CA HIS A 98 -7.78 -2.99 -8.70
C HIS A 98 -7.86 -4.16 -9.68
N LEU A 99 -7.62 -3.89 -10.97
CA LEU A 99 -7.49 -4.89 -12.02
C LEU A 99 -6.29 -4.55 -12.91
N GLY A 100 -5.31 -5.45 -12.95
CA GLY A 100 -4.21 -5.46 -13.92
C GLY A 100 -4.45 -6.51 -15.00
N GLU A 101 -4.17 -6.18 -16.25
CA GLU A 101 -4.24 -7.08 -17.40
C GLU A 101 -2.99 -6.95 -18.27
N TRP A 102 -2.46 -8.10 -18.70
CA TRP A 102 -1.28 -8.22 -19.53
C TRP A 102 -1.62 -8.91 -20.84
N THR A 103 -1.28 -8.26 -21.96
CA THR A 103 -1.38 -8.85 -23.29
C THR A 103 0.00 -9.01 -23.91
N TYR A 104 0.32 -10.23 -24.35
CA TYR A 104 1.62 -10.60 -24.91
C TYR A 104 1.53 -10.79 -26.43
N ASP A 105 2.45 -10.17 -27.18
CA ASP A 105 2.46 -10.21 -28.64
C ASP A 105 3.02 -11.53 -29.23
N SER A 106 3.79 -12.28 -28.44
CA SER A 106 4.40 -13.54 -28.88
C SER A 106 4.40 -14.61 -27.80
N ALA A 107 4.45 -15.86 -28.26
CA ALA A 107 4.64 -17.03 -27.40
C ALA A 107 6.10 -17.18 -26.90
N GLU A 108 6.99 -16.21 -27.11
CA GLU A 108 8.39 -16.29 -26.67
C GLU A 108 8.81 -15.12 -25.76
N GLY A 109 7.96 -14.11 -25.60
CA GLY A 109 8.26 -12.93 -24.78
C GLY A 109 8.18 -13.22 -23.28
N ALA A 110 9.18 -12.77 -22.51
CA ALA A 110 9.14 -12.84 -21.04
C ALA A 110 8.13 -11.84 -20.45
N GLU A 111 7.76 -12.04 -19.17
CA GLU A 111 6.98 -11.09 -18.37
C GLU A 111 7.81 -9.82 -18.10
N SER A 112 7.86 -8.91 -19.07
CA SER A 112 8.40 -7.56 -18.89
C SER A 112 7.69 -6.54 -19.75
N ALA A 113 7.69 -5.28 -19.28
CA ALA A 113 7.13 -4.12 -19.96
C ALA A 113 7.68 -3.88 -21.39
N ARG A 114 8.77 -4.56 -21.78
CA ARG A 114 9.33 -4.50 -23.14
C ARG A 114 8.60 -5.39 -24.15
N TRP A 115 7.72 -6.30 -23.69
CA TRP A 115 7.06 -7.31 -24.52
C TRP A 115 5.56 -7.49 -24.25
N ALA A 116 4.99 -6.72 -23.30
CA ALA A 116 3.57 -6.75 -22.98
C ALA A 116 2.96 -5.35 -22.98
N THR A 117 1.68 -5.27 -23.34
CA THR A 117 0.85 -4.10 -23.02
C THR A 117 0.19 -4.34 -21.67
N HIS A 118 0.32 -3.39 -20.75
CA HIS A 118 -0.25 -3.47 -19.41
C HIS A 118 -1.43 -2.52 -19.31
N THR A 119 -2.54 -3.00 -18.80
CA THR A 119 -3.71 -2.16 -18.50
C THR A 119 -4.02 -2.30 -17.02
N TYR A 120 -3.99 -1.19 -16.30
CA TYR A 120 -4.35 -1.12 -14.88
C TYR A 120 -5.62 -0.30 -14.72
N GLN A 121 -6.53 -0.76 -13.88
CA GLN A 121 -7.77 -0.07 -13.54
C GLN A 121 -7.89 -0.03 -12.02
N ASP A 122 -7.89 1.16 -11.45
CA ASP A 122 -8.24 1.42 -10.06
C ASP A 122 -9.68 1.90 -10.00
N LEU A 123 -10.48 1.30 -9.12
CA LEU A 123 -11.91 1.59 -8.98
C LEU A 123 -12.21 2.00 -7.56
N PHE A 124 -13.20 2.88 -7.42
CA PHE A 124 -13.64 3.39 -6.12
C PHE A 124 -15.16 3.18 -5.93
N PRO A 125 -15.63 2.94 -4.69
CA PRO A 125 -17.05 2.69 -4.42
C PRO A 125 -17.98 3.85 -4.80
N ASP A 126 -17.46 5.08 -4.91
CA ASP A 126 -18.20 6.27 -5.35
C ASP A 126 -18.50 6.28 -6.87
N GLY A 127 -18.11 5.22 -7.58
CA GLY A 127 -18.32 5.08 -9.01
C GLY A 127 -17.15 5.59 -9.85
N LYS A 128 -16.20 6.32 -9.26
CA LYS A 128 -15.00 6.77 -9.97
C LYS A 128 -14.09 5.59 -10.29
N GLY A 129 -13.21 5.82 -11.26
CA GLY A 129 -12.16 4.89 -11.58
C GLY A 129 -11.15 5.50 -12.52
N ARG A 130 -9.92 5.01 -12.42
CA ARG A 130 -8.78 5.45 -13.21
C ARG A 130 -8.23 4.27 -13.97
N LYS A 131 -8.03 4.45 -15.27
CA LYS A 131 -7.41 3.48 -16.16
C LYS A 131 -6.08 4.01 -16.65
N VAL A 132 -5.04 3.19 -16.51
CA VAL A 132 -3.69 3.45 -17.02
C VAL A 132 -3.36 2.36 -18.03
N ILE A 133 -3.00 2.76 -19.26
CA ILE A 133 -2.52 1.83 -20.28
C ILE A 133 -1.05 2.14 -20.52
N GLU A 134 -0.18 1.20 -20.19
CA GLU A 134 1.25 1.30 -20.46
C GLU A 134 1.59 0.45 -21.69
N ARG A 135 2.08 1.14 -22.73
CA ARG A 135 2.47 0.50 -23.98
C ARG A 135 3.98 0.26 -23.99
N ARG A 136 4.36 -0.79 -24.71
CA ARG A 136 5.74 -1.21 -25.01
C ARG A 136 6.72 -0.09 -25.39
N ASN A 137 6.25 0.97 -26.05
CA ASN A 137 7.09 2.07 -26.52
C ASN A 137 7.28 3.19 -25.48
N GLY A 138 6.93 2.94 -24.21
CA GLY A 138 7.07 3.90 -23.11
C GLY A 138 5.95 4.95 -23.03
N GLY A 139 4.91 4.83 -23.85
CA GLY A 139 3.74 5.70 -23.78
C GLY A 139 2.76 5.19 -22.72
N SER A 140 2.37 6.06 -21.77
CA SER A 140 1.25 5.82 -20.86
C SER A 140 0.05 6.67 -21.26
N PHE A 141 -1.15 6.09 -21.21
CA PHE A 141 -2.41 6.82 -21.42
C PHE A 141 -3.27 6.70 -20.16
N ARG A 142 -3.80 7.83 -19.67
CA ARG A 142 -4.69 7.87 -18.51
C ARG A 142 -6.10 8.24 -18.99
N THR A 143 -7.09 7.44 -18.60
CA THR A 143 -8.51 7.68 -18.89
C THR A 143 -9.36 7.29 -17.70
N LEU A 144 -10.65 7.65 -17.72
CA LEU A 144 -11.63 7.14 -16.77
C LEU A 144 -11.82 5.63 -16.98
N ALA A 145 -11.90 4.87 -15.90
CA ALA A 145 -12.30 3.47 -15.97
C ALA A 145 -13.83 3.39 -16.05
N ASP A 146 -14.32 2.83 -17.15
CA ASP A 146 -15.75 2.60 -17.39
C ASP A 146 -16.04 1.10 -17.30
N LEU A 147 -16.02 0.59 -16.06
CA LEU A 147 -16.49 -0.77 -15.73
C LEU A 147 -17.92 -0.68 -15.20
N PRO A 148 -18.88 -1.42 -15.77
CA PRO A 148 -20.26 -1.46 -15.29
C PRO A 148 -20.35 -1.87 -13.82
N GLU A 149 -21.30 -1.31 -13.08
CA GLU A 149 -21.45 -1.57 -11.64
C GLU A 149 -21.55 -3.07 -11.31
N GLY A 150 -22.25 -3.85 -12.13
CA GLY A 150 -22.37 -5.30 -11.95
C GLY A 150 -21.04 -6.07 -12.05
N GLU A 151 -20.06 -5.54 -12.77
CA GLU A 151 -18.73 -6.14 -12.91
C GLU A 151 -17.76 -5.69 -11.80
N ARG A 152 -18.11 -4.63 -11.05
CA ARG A 152 -17.32 -4.15 -9.91
C ARG A 152 -17.54 -4.96 -8.64
N TRP A 153 -18.54 -5.85 -8.62
CA TRP A 153 -18.91 -6.61 -7.44
C TRP A 153 -19.02 -8.10 -7.74
N CYS A 154 -18.59 -8.92 -6.79
CA CYS A 154 -18.83 -10.36 -6.81
C CYS A 154 -19.27 -10.87 -5.44
N ALA A 155 -19.87 -12.06 -5.41
CA ALA A 155 -20.30 -12.70 -4.18
C ALA A 155 -19.11 -13.31 -3.43
N LYS A 156 -19.14 -13.24 -2.10
CA LYS A 156 -18.08 -13.78 -1.24
C LYS A 156 -17.85 -15.28 -1.40
N ASP A 157 -18.92 -16.03 -1.63
CA ASP A 157 -18.89 -17.50 -1.83
C ASP A 157 -18.18 -17.93 -3.11
N SER A 158 -17.91 -16.99 -4.03
CA SER A 158 -17.13 -17.22 -5.24
C SER A 158 -15.65 -17.51 -4.92
N PHE A 159 -15.21 -17.24 -3.69
CA PHE A 159 -13.84 -17.48 -3.25
C PHE A 159 -13.74 -18.52 -2.14
N GLY A 160 -12.57 -19.15 -2.07
CA GLY A 160 -12.15 -19.93 -0.92
C GLY A 160 -12.38 -21.43 -0.99
N ALA A 161 -12.48 -22.10 0.18
CA ALA A 161 -12.55 -23.57 0.26
C ALA A 161 -13.93 -24.15 -0.15
N ARG A 162 -14.86 -23.28 -0.54
CA ARG A 162 -16.18 -23.60 -1.09
C ARG A 162 -16.39 -23.06 -2.51
N GLY A 163 -15.48 -22.22 -3.02
CA GLY A 163 -15.54 -21.59 -4.34
C GLY A 163 -15.22 -22.58 -5.47
N ALA A 164 -16.08 -23.59 -5.66
CA ALA A 164 -16.03 -24.47 -6.81
C ALA A 164 -16.83 -23.84 -7.97
N GLY A 165 -16.25 -22.80 -8.56
CA GLY A 165 -16.82 -22.04 -9.68
C GLY A 165 -16.04 -20.74 -9.89
N GLY A 166 -14.88 -20.85 -10.54
CA GLY A 166 -14.02 -19.67 -10.82
C GLY A 166 -14.69 -18.70 -11.79
N LEU A 167 -14.35 -17.41 -11.65
CA LEU A 167 -14.87 -16.28 -12.43
C LEU A 167 -14.66 -16.40 -13.95
N PHE A 168 -13.74 -17.26 -14.42
CA PHE A 168 -13.30 -17.31 -15.81
C PHE A 168 -13.79 -18.52 -16.62
N PHE A 169 -14.73 -19.30 -16.07
CA PHE A 169 -15.58 -20.23 -16.86
C PHE A 169 -16.92 -19.59 -17.28
N ALA A 170 -17.12 -18.31 -16.97
CA ALA A 170 -18.36 -17.59 -17.26
C ALA A 170 -18.30 -16.82 -18.61
N GLU A 171 -17.93 -17.50 -19.69
CA GLU A 171 -18.51 -17.21 -21.02
C GLU A 171 -18.86 -18.55 -21.69
N GLY A 172 -20.02 -19.08 -21.31
CA GLY A 172 -20.64 -20.25 -21.92
C GLY A 172 -20.38 -21.56 -21.18
N GLU A 173 -21.47 -22.14 -20.66
CA GLU A 173 -21.57 -23.52 -20.13
C GLU A 173 -21.16 -23.69 -18.66
N SER A 174 -22.11 -23.39 -17.79
CA SER A 174 -22.14 -23.86 -16.40
C SER A 174 -22.53 -25.34 -16.36
N GLY A 175 -21.56 -26.25 -16.36
CA GLY A 175 -21.69 -27.66 -15.96
C GLY A 175 -21.08 -27.93 -14.57
N PRO A 176 -21.57 -28.92 -13.79
CA PRO A 176 -21.05 -29.20 -12.45
C PRO A 176 -19.67 -29.88 -12.54
N LEU A 177 -18.61 -29.15 -12.18
CA LEU A 177 -17.25 -29.68 -12.12
C LEU A 177 -17.09 -30.60 -10.90
N ARG A 178 -16.60 -31.82 -11.14
CA ARG A 178 -16.39 -32.85 -10.10
C ARG A 178 -15.09 -32.63 -9.34
N HIS A 179 -15.17 -32.74 -8.02
CA HIS A 179 -14.02 -32.84 -7.13
C HIS A 179 -13.46 -34.26 -7.18
N GLU A 180 -12.18 -34.43 -7.52
CA GLU A 180 -11.44 -35.66 -7.25
C GLU A 180 -10.15 -35.32 -6.47
N GLU A 181 -10.01 -35.91 -5.28
CA GLU A 181 -8.80 -35.85 -4.45
C GLU A 181 -7.74 -36.84 -5.00
N PRO A 182 -6.46 -36.48 -5.13
CA PRO A 182 -5.43 -37.43 -5.50
C PRO A 182 -5.06 -38.32 -4.29
N ILE A 183 -5.08 -39.63 -4.51
CA ILE A 183 -4.59 -40.64 -3.56
C ILE A 183 -3.05 -40.66 -3.63
N HIS A 184 -2.38 -40.45 -2.50
CA HIS A 184 -0.92 -40.61 -2.38
C HIS A 184 -0.58 -42.10 -2.19
N GLU A 185 0.20 -42.68 -3.11
CA GLU A 185 0.94 -43.94 -2.90
C GLU A 185 2.40 -43.61 -2.58
N GLU A 186 2.91 -44.10 -1.45
CA GLU A 186 4.33 -44.00 -1.07
C GLU A 186 5.20 -45.01 -1.86
N PRO A 187 6.40 -44.64 -2.34
CA PRO A 187 7.32 -45.62 -2.93
C PRO A 187 8.14 -46.35 -1.86
N GLY A 188 8.10 -47.68 -1.92
CA GLY A 188 8.88 -48.58 -1.08
C GLY A 188 10.39 -48.56 -1.34
N HIS A 189 11.14 -48.92 -0.28
CA HIS A 189 12.57 -49.20 -0.26
C HIS A 189 13.01 -50.31 -1.22
N GLU A 190 14.13 -50.12 -1.92
CA GLU A 190 15.06 -51.23 -2.21
C GLU A 190 16.53 -50.80 -2.29
N LYS A 191 17.41 -51.72 -1.86
CA LYS A 191 18.81 -51.53 -1.44
C LYS A 191 19.84 -51.67 -2.58
N ALA A 192 20.98 -51.01 -2.32
CA ALA A 192 22.28 -51.01 -2.99
C ALA A 192 22.85 -52.33 -3.55
N ARG A 193 23.68 -52.22 -4.60
CA ARG A 193 24.91 -53.03 -4.82
C ARG A 193 26.03 -52.24 -5.53
N HIS A 194 27.25 -52.44 -5.03
CA HIS A 194 28.55 -51.92 -5.50
C HIS A 194 29.14 -52.70 -6.70
N GLY A 195 30.04 -52.05 -7.45
CA GLY A 195 31.10 -52.72 -8.24
C GLY A 195 31.77 -51.86 -9.34
N GLU A 196 32.96 -51.33 -9.07
CA GLU A 196 33.96 -50.77 -10.01
C GLU A 196 35.10 -51.83 -10.24
N PRO A 197 36.19 -51.67 -11.06
CA PRO A 197 36.75 -50.44 -11.71
C PRO A 197 37.34 -50.60 -13.15
N GLY A 198 37.78 -49.48 -13.76
CA GLY A 198 39.06 -49.40 -14.49
C GLY A 198 39.10 -48.80 -15.91
N HIS A 199 39.58 -47.55 -16.06
CA HIS A 199 40.84 -47.15 -16.74
C HIS A 199 40.84 -45.74 -17.40
N ARG A 200 41.71 -44.89 -16.82
CA ARG A 200 42.64 -43.86 -17.38
C ARG A 200 42.18 -42.74 -18.34
N GLU A 201 42.28 -41.53 -17.80
CA GLU A 201 42.28 -40.19 -18.43
C GLU A 201 43.42 -39.92 -19.43
N PRO A 202 43.32 -38.80 -20.18
CA PRO A 202 44.25 -37.69 -19.93
C PRO A 202 43.63 -36.27 -19.88
N ARG A 203 43.80 -35.62 -18.72
CA ARG A 203 44.14 -34.21 -18.38
C ARG A 203 43.65 -32.99 -19.20
N GLU A 204 42.98 -32.12 -18.42
CA GLU A 204 42.39 -30.77 -18.52
C GLU A 204 43.09 -29.63 -19.31
N PRO A 205 42.38 -28.48 -19.52
CA PRO A 205 42.56 -27.37 -18.56
C PRO A 205 41.28 -26.64 -18.11
N GLY A 206 41.12 -26.55 -16.79
CA GLY A 206 40.48 -25.51 -15.96
C GLY A 206 39.39 -24.59 -16.51
N THR A 207 38.19 -24.72 -15.95
CA THR A 207 37.25 -23.61 -15.83
C THR A 207 36.70 -23.55 -14.41
N ARG A 208 36.87 -22.37 -13.79
CA ARG A 208 36.40 -21.97 -12.46
C ARG A 208 34.99 -22.51 -12.16
N GLY A 209 34.84 -23.11 -10.97
CA GLY A 209 33.55 -23.40 -10.39
C GLY A 209 32.67 -22.16 -10.35
N VAL A 210 31.49 -22.26 -10.96
CA VAL A 210 30.40 -21.32 -10.75
C VAL A 210 29.88 -21.60 -9.33
N PRO A 211 29.85 -20.61 -8.42
CA PRO A 211 29.23 -20.79 -7.11
C PRO A 211 27.76 -21.14 -7.30
N GLY A 212 27.29 -22.11 -6.51
CA GLY A 212 25.90 -22.57 -6.52
C GLY A 212 24.91 -21.40 -6.46
N SER A 213 23.82 -21.57 -7.19
CA SER A 213 22.66 -20.68 -7.15
C SER A 213 22.29 -20.40 -5.69
N VAL A 214 22.57 -19.19 -5.23
CA VAL A 214 21.99 -18.66 -3.99
C VAL A 214 20.48 -18.72 -4.21
N GLY A 215 19.80 -19.57 -3.46
CA GLY A 215 18.34 -19.67 -3.53
C GLY A 215 17.74 -18.29 -3.30
N VAL A 216 17.00 -17.78 -4.27
CA VAL A 216 16.20 -16.57 -4.10
C VAL A 216 15.23 -16.87 -2.96
N ALA A 217 15.25 -16.03 -1.92
CA ALA A 217 14.30 -16.17 -0.82
C ALA A 217 12.86 -16.12 -1.38
N PRO A 218 11.93 -16.92 -0.86
CA PRO A 218 10.55 -16.91 -1.36
C PRO A 218 9.96 -15.51 -1.21
N THR A 219 9.17 -15.09 -2.20
CA THR A 219 8.43 -13.83 -2.20
C THR A 219 6.96 -14.15 -1.95
N PRO A 220 6.56 -14.37 -0.69
CA PRO A 220 5.21 -14.80 -0.37
C PRO A 220 4.23 -13.72 -0.79
N LEU A 221 3.15 -14.17 -1.39
CA LEU A 221 1.99 -13.37 -1.65
C LEU A 221 1.31 -13.00 -0.33
N LEU A 222 1.10 -11.71 -0.11
CA LEU A 222 0.62 -11.16 1.16
C LEU A 222 -0.60 -10.27 0.90
N PRO A 223 -1.55 -10.19 1.86
CA PRO A 223 -2.60 -9.20 1.77
C PRO A 223 -1.99 -7.80 1.83
N PRO A 224 -2.63 -6.80 1.21
CA PRO A 224 -2.19 -5.42 1.19
C PRO A 224 -1.94 -4.88 2.60
N ARG A 225 -0.82 -4.19 2.78
CA ARG A 225 -0.47 -3.51 4.02
C ARG A 225 -0.42 -2.01 3.74
N PRO A 226 -1.42 -1.24 4.17
CA PRO A 226 -1.35 0.21 4.09
C PRO A 226 -0.08 0.71 4.75
N ALA A 227 0.42 1.87 4.32
CA ALA A 227 1.67 2.40 4.85
C ALA A 227 1.60 2.54 6.38
N ARG A 228 2.77 2.52 7.01
CA ARG A 228 2.91 2.72 8.46
C ARG A 228 3.85 3.87 8.75
N PRO A 229 3.62 4.62 9.84
CA PRO A 229 4.53 5.66 10.24
C PRO A 229 5.85 5.04 10.68
N LYS A 230 6.97 5.70 10.38
CA LYS A 230 8.31 5.26 10.75
C LYS A 230 8.94 6.30 11.66
N LEU A 231 9.32 5.88 12.87
CA LEU A 231 10.14 6.67 13.80
C LEU A 231 9.58 8.07 14.14
N LEU A 232 8.26 8.26 14.06
CA LEU A 232 7.63 9.57 14.27
C LEU A 232 7.84 10.12 15.68
N GLU A 233 7.97 9.28 16.70
CA GLU A 233 8.23 9.75 18.06
C GLU A 233 9.67 10.22 18.19
N GLU A 234 10.59 9.44 17.64
CA GLU A 234 12.03 9.67 17.63
C GLU A 234 12.42 10.97 16.89
N LEU A 235 11.67 11.36 15.86
CA LEU A 235 11.83 12.67 15.19
C LEU A 235 11.65 13.86 16.14
N PHE A 236 10.96 13.71 17.27
CA PHE A 236 10.76 14.79 18.26
C PHE A 236 11.57 14.60 19.54
N VAL A 237 12.60 13.74 19.53
CA VAL A 237 13.51 13.53 20.67
C VAL A 237 14.88 14.13 20.32
N PRO A 238 15.25 15.30 20.88
CA PRO A 238 16.53 15.94 20.63
C PRO A 238 17.72 15.02 20.91
N GLY A 239 18.74 15.07 20.04
CA GLY A 239 19.93 14.23 20.10
C GLY A 239 19.76 12.84 19.50
N THR A 240 18.56 12.45 19.05
CA THR A 240 18.38 11.18 18.33
C THR A 240 19.18 11.19 17.03
N ARG A 241 19.94 10.12 16.79
CA ARG A 241 20.70 9.95 15.54
C ARG A 241 19.94 9.06 14.58
N LEU A 242 19.86 9.51 13.33
CA LEU A 242 19.07 8.91 12.27
C LEU A 242 19.89 8.78 10.99
N ALA A 243 19.46 7.88 10.11
CA ALA A 243 19.98 7.77 8.74
C ALA A 243 18.85 7.47 7.76
N THR A 244 19.03 7.91 6.52
CA THR A 244 18.22 7.53 5.35
C THR A 244 19.12 6.89 4.29
N SER A 245 18.54 6.39 3.21
CA SER A 245 19.33 5.89 2.07
C SER A 245 20.14 6.97 1.35
N TYR A 246 19.80 8.26 1.54
CA TYR A 246 20.53 9.39 0.95
C TYR A 246 21.43 10.11 1.96
N GLN A 247 21.00 10.20 3.21
CA GLN A 247 21.72 10.92 4.26
C GLN A 247 22.20 9.93 5.33
N PRO A 248 23.51 9.62 5.38
CA PRO A 248 24.04 8.57 6.23
C PRO A 248 24.06 8.91 7.72
N GLU A 249 24.01 10.20 8.07
CA GLU A 249 23.95 10.66 9.45
C GLU A 249 23.18 11.99 9.53
N MET A 250 22.17 12.01 10.40
CA MET A 250 21.38 13.17 10.79
C MET A 250 21.21 13.15 12.31
N THR A 251 21.13 14.33 12.92
CA THR A 251 20.81 14.47 14.35
C THR A 251 19.56 15.30 14.54
N VAL A 252 18.60 14.80 15.31
CA VAL A 252 17.42 15.57 15.70
C VAL A 252 17.85 16.71 16.62
N GLY A 253 17.54 17.94 16.24
CA GLY A 253 17.80 19.14 17.03
C GLY A 253 16.74 19.38 18.12
N GLU A 254 16.78 20.57 18.73
CA GLU A 254 15.72 20.99 19.66
C GLU A 254 14.38 21.11 18.94
N VAL A 255 13.30 20.67 19.60
CA VAL A 255 11.94 20.79 19.06
C VAL A 255 11.56 22.27 18.99
N ARG A 256 11.15 22.73 17.81
CA ARG A 256 10.82 24.14 17.57
C ARG A 256 9.34 24.40 17.84
N GLU A 257 9.04 25.31 18.76
CA GLU A 257 7.68 25.81 18.98
C GLU A 257 7.31 26.82 17.89
N ILE A 258 6.27 26.55 17.11
CA ILE A 258 5.84 27.39 15.99
C ILE A 258 4.75 28.37 16.44
N ALA A 259 3.70 27.85 17.07
CA ALA A 259 2.54 28.64 17.49
C ALA A 259 1.67 27.89 18.50
N THR A 260 0.70 28.61 19.09
CA THR A 260 -0.44 28.00 19.77
C THR A 260 -1.68 28.08 18.87
N LEU A 261 -2.26 26.95 18.50
CA LEU A 261 -3.50 26.82 17.73
C LEU A 261 -4.71 26.81 18.68
N ARG A 262 -5.67 27.72 18.48
CA ARG A 262 -7.00 27.65 19.12
C ARG A 262 -7.92 26.71 18.34
N LEU A 263 -8.45 25.71 19.04
CA LEU A 263 -9.36 24.69 18.50
C LEU A 263 -10.67 24.63 19.32
N PRO A 264 -11.48 25.70 19.37
CA PRO A 264 -12.69 25.76 20.19
C PRO A 264 -13.79 24.77 19.78
N SER A 265 -13.80 24.30 18.53
CA SER A 265 -14.81 23.34 18.09
C SER A 265 -14.46 21.89 18.40
N GLY A 266 -13.19 21.62 18.74
CA GLY A 266 -12.66 20.26 18.88
C GLY A 266 -12.61 19.49 17.55
N ARG A 267 -12.81 20.16 16.41
CA ARG A 267 -12.75 19.54 15.07
C ARG A 267 -11.55 20.07 14.32
N LEU A 268 -10.66 19.17 13.90
CA LEU A 268 -9.41 19.52 13.23
C LEU A 268 -9.51 19.30 11.73
N THR A 269 -9.18 20.32 10.95
CA THR A 269 -8.88 20.20 9.53
C THR A 269 -7.37 20.23 9.34
N VAL A 270 -6.86 19.29 8.54
CA VAL A 270 -5.45 19.26 8.12
C VAL A 270 -5.41 19.26 6.61
N ALA A 271 -5.07 20.40 6.01
CA ALA A 271 -5.10 20.56 4.55
C ALA A 271 -4.26 21.75 4.09
N ASP A 272 -3.89 21.73 2.81
CA ASP A 272 -3.41 22.90 2.09
C ASP A 272 -4.59 23.87 1.85
N PRO A 273 -4.54 25.13 2.33
CA PRO A 273 -5.57 26.14 2.07
C PRO A 273 -5.81 26.43 0.57
N ALA A 274 -4.78 26.30 -0.26
CA ALA A 274 -4.83 26.58 -1.69
C ALA A 274 -5.37 25.39 -2.50
N TYR A 275 -5.28 24.17 -1.98
CA TYR A 275 -5.69 22.97 -2.71
C TYR A 275 -7.20 22.94 -2.99
N LYS A 276 -7.56 22.54 -4.21
CA LYS A 276 -8.95 22.48 -4.72
C LYS A 276 -9.36 21.11 -5.24
N GLY A 277 -8.57 20.07 -4.96
CA GLY A 277 -8.90 18.68 -5.31
C GLY A 277 -9.96 18.07 -4.40
N GLU A 278 -10.17 16.76 -4.52
CA GLU A 278 -11.23 16.04 -3.80
C GLU A 278 -11.07 16.10 -2.26
N ASP A 279 -9.82 16.16 -1.78
CA ASP A 279 -9.48 16.26 -0.36
C ASP A 279 -9.28 17.71 0.13
N ALA A 280 -9.85 18.70 -0.56
CA ALA A 280 -9.79 20.10 -0.10
C ALA A 280 -10.51 20.26 1.24
N GLY A 281 -9.87 20.95 2.20
CA GLY A 281 -10.47 21.19 3.52
C GLY A 281 -10.70 19.94 4.36
N ARG A 282 -9.80 18.95 4.21
CA ARG A 282 -9.86 17.64 4.85
C ARG A 282 -10.03 17.70 6.38
N GLU A 283 -11.27 17.60 6.84
CA GLU A 283 -11.64 17.49 8.26
C GLU A 283 -11.47 16.05 8.75
N LEU A 284 -10.77 15.87 9.86
CA LEU A 284 -10.59 14.56 10.50
C LEU A 284 -11.86 14.14 11.24
N VAL A 285 -12.17 12.84 11.22
CA VAL A 285 -13.28 12.23 11.96
C VAL A 285 -13.04 12.30 13.48
N GLU A 286 -11.78 12.21 13.90
CA GLU A 286 -11.40 12.33 15.30
C GLU A 286 -11.87 13.66 15.91
N ARG A 287 -12.46 13.58 17.10
CA ARG A 287 -12.91 14.74 17.87
C ARG A 287 -11.99 14.95 19.06
N PHE A 288 -11.44 16.15 19.13
CA PHE A 288 -10.52 16.57 20.17
C PHE A 288 -11.26 17.33 21.25
N VAL A 289 -10.68 17.38 22.45
CA VAL A 289 -11.16 18.29 23.49
C VAL A 289 -11.02 19.73 22.95
N PRO A 290 -12.03 20.60 23.09
CA PRO A 290 -11.85 22.01 22.77
C PRO A 290 -10.73 22.65 23.60
N GLY A 291 -9.81 23.36 22.95
CA GLY A 291 -8.63 23.83 23.66
C GLY A 291 -7.65 24.69 22.87
N ARG A 292 -6.46 24.82 23.45
CA ARG A 292 -5.30 25.52 22.88
C ARG A 292 -4.13 24.55 22.85
N TYR A 293 -3.53 24.37 21.69
CA TYR A 293 -2.57 23.30 21.44
C TYR A 293 -1.31 23.84 20.79
N ALA A 294 -0.15 23.31 21.19
CA ALA A 294 1.13 23.71 20.62
C ALA A 294 1.29 23.10 19.23
N VAL A 295 1.70 23.92 18.26
CA VAL A 295 2.19 23.48 16.95
C VAL A 295 3.71 23.49 17.02
N GLN A 296 4.31 22.34 16.77
CA GLN A 296 5.76 22.13 16.90
C GLN A 296 6.33 21.54 15.62
N ALA A 297 7.60 21.83 15.33
CA ALA A 297 8.36 21.22 14.25
C ALA A 297 9.54 20.39 14.80
N ALA A 298 9.71 19.20 14.25
CA ALA A 298 10.92 18.39 14.36
C ALA A 298 11.92 18.88 13.32
N VAL A 299 13.12 19.26 13.76
CA VAL A 299 14.19 19.75 12.89
C VAL A 299 15.36 18.77 12.98
N VAL A 300 15.90 18.34 11.84
CA VAL A 300 17.14 17.57 11.79
C VAL A 300 18.28 18.45 11.30
N ALA A 301 19.47 18.20 11.82
CA ALA A 301 20.71 18.81 11.40
C ALA A 301 21.61 17.74 10.75
N TYR A 302 22.18 18.06 9.59
CA TYR A 302 23.13 17.21 8.89
C TYR A 302 24.07 18.00 7.97
N GLU A 303 25.15 17.37 7.53
CA GLU A 303 26.04 17.94 6.52
C GLU A 303 25.61 17.46 5.13
N TYR A 304 25.46 18.40 4.20
CA TYR A 304 25.14 18.13 2.81
C TYR A 304 26.31 18.56 1.92
N GLU A 305 26.74 17.68 1.02
CA GLU A 305 27.75 18.02 0.01
C GLU A 305 27.05 18.48 -1.28
N PHE A 306 27.31 19.72 -1.68
CA PHE A 306 26.89 20.24 -2.98
C PHE A 306 28.09 20.79 -3.74
N MET A 307 28.33 20.26 -4.94
CA MET A 307 29.42 20.70 -5.82
C MET A 307 30.82 20.65 -5.15
N GLY A 308 31.04 19.70 -4.23
CA GLY A 308 32.30 19.54 -3.51
C GLY A 308 32.43 20.38 -2.23
N GLU A 309 31.44 21.22 -1.91
CA GLU A 309 31.39 22.00 -0.68
C GLU A 309 30.42 21.36 0.33
N HIS A 310 30.83 21.32 1.60
CA HIS A 310 29.98 20.81 2.68
C HIS A 310 29.29 21.99 3.36
N CYS A 311 27.96 21.95 3.44
CA CYS A 311 27.16 22.92 4.17
C CYS A 311 26.36 22.23 5.28
N ALA A 312 26.27 22.91 6.42
CA ALA A 312 25.35 22.51 7.48
C ALA A 312 23.92 22.85 7.05
N VAL A 313 23.03 21.86 7.12
CA VAL A 313 21.61 21.98 6.81
C VAL A 313 20.82 21.77 8.10
N GLU A 314 19.85 22.64 8.35
CA GLU A 314 18.77 22.42 9.32
C GLU A 314 17.46 22.35 8.55
N GLU A 315 16.74 21.24 8.66
CA GLU A 315 15.51 21.01 7.89
C GLU A 315 14.37 20.57 8.83
N PRO A 316 13.20 21.25 8.79
CA PRO A 316 11.97 20.75 9.39
C PRO A 316 11.47 19.50 8.64
N VAL A 317 11.48 18.35 9.30
CA VAL A 317 11.12 17.07 8.67
C VAL A 317 9.76 16.53 9.10
N ALA A 318 9.21 17.06 10.19
CA ALA A 318 7.83 16.79 10.59
C ALA A 318 7.25 17.97 11.38
N VAL A 319 5.94 18.13 11.30
CA VAL A 319 5.19 19.04 12.16
C VAL A 319 4.15 18.28 12.96
N ARG A 320 3.88 18.72 14.19
CA ARG A 320 2.84 18.14 15.03
C ARG A 320 1.97 19.18 15.71
N LEU A 321 0.70 18.82 15.86
CA LEU A 321 -0.19 19.42 16.83
C LEU A 321 -0.15 18.58 18.12
N ARG A 322 0.36 19.15 19.20
CA ARG A 322 0.50 18.47 20.49
C ARG A 322 -0.75 18.68 21.35
N LEU A 323 -1.47 17.59 21.59
CA LEU A 323 -2.79 17.57 22.24
C LEU A 323 -2.71 17.26 23.74
N SER A 324 -1.71 16.48 24.17
CA SER A 324 -1.46 16.19 25.59
C SER A 324 0.03 15.95 25.87
N ASP A 325 0.37 15.84 27.16
CA ASP A 325 1.72 15.48 27.64
C ASP A 325 1.91 13.96 27.83
N GLU A 326 0.89 13.14 27.57
CA GLU A 326 0.98 11.68 27.72
C GLU A 326 1.94 11.07 26.69
N PRO A 327 2.58 9.92 26.99
CA PRO A 327 3.39 9.21 26.01
C PRO A 327 2.51 8.57 24.92
N VAL A 328 3.03 8.58 23.69
CA VAL A 328 2.43 7.83 22.58
C VAL A 328 2.82 6.35 22.72
N VAL A 329 1.85 5.44 22.55
CA VAL A 329 2.10 3.99 22.60
C VAL A 329 1.66 3.26 21.34
N SER A 330 0.88 3.92 20.48
CA SER A 330 0.45 3.41 19.19
C SER A 330 0.16 4.55 18.23
N TRP A 331 0.28 4.24 16.94
CA TRP A 331 0.00 5.16 15.85
C TRP A 331 -1.08 4.61 14.93
N GLU A 332 -1.91 5.50 14.41
CA GLU A 332 -2.91 5.17 13.40
C GLU A 332 -3.05 6.31 12.38
N LEU A 333 -3.53 5.98 11.19
CA LEU A 333 -3.78 6.96 10.14
C LEU A 333 -5.00 7.81 10.52
N ALA A 334 -4.90 9.13 10.43
CA ALA A 334 -5.99 10.04 10.72
C ALA A 334 -6.97 10.10 9.54
N LEU A 335 -8.17 9.58 9.74
CA LEU A 335 -9.17 9.45 8.69
C LEU A 335 -10.09 10.68 8.61
N ALA A 336 -10.54 11.01 7.40
CA ALA A 336 -11.65 11.92 7.12
C ALA A 336 -12.94 11.14 6.83
N ALA A 337 -14.05 11.85 6.79
CA ALA A 337 -15.33 11.24 6.46
C ALA A 337 -15.29 10.62 5.05
N GLY A 338 -15.62 9.33 4.96
CA GLY A 338 -15.61 8.58 3.71
C GLY A 338 -14.35 7.73 3.46
N ASP A 339 -13.28 7.94 4.24
CA ASP A 339 -12.12 7.06 4.17
C ASP A 339 -12.48 5.64 4.63
N ASP A 340 -12.05 4.65 3.85
CA ASP A 340 -12.13 3.24 4.22
C ASP A 340 -10.75 2.60 4.01
N VAL A 341 -10.05 2.32 5.11
CA VAL A 341 -8.70 1.73 5.09
C VAL A 341 -8.65 0.38 4.35
N ARG A 342 -9.79 -0.30 4.18
CA ARG A 342 -9.89 -1.53 3.39
C ARG A 342 -9.64 -1.29 1.91
N LEU A 343 -9.76 -0.05 1.42
CA LEU A 343 -9.49 0.33 0.03
C LEU A 343 -8.00 0.57 -0.26
N LEU A 344 -7.17 0.72 0.78
CA LEU A 344 -5.75 0.98 0.61
C LEU A 344 -5.03 -0.30 0.16
N ARG A 345 -4.28 -0.17 -0.94
CA ARG A 345 -3.33 -1.18 -1.40
C ARG A 345 -2.01 -1.07 -0.61
N ASP A 346 -1.04 -1.89 -0.98
CA ASP A 346 0.24 -1.94 -0.29
C ASP A 346 0.93 -0.58 -0.31
N GLU A 347 1.35 -0.12 0.87
CA GLU A 347 1.98 1.20 1.11
C GLU A 347 1.14 2.42 0.65
N GLU A 348 -0.14 2.24 0.28
CA GLU A 348 -1.04 3.36 0.01
C GLU A 348 -1.44 4.06 1.31
N ILE A 349 -1.78 5.34 1.19
CA ILE A 349 -2.22 6.21 2.28
C ILE A 349 -3.46 7.00 1.89
N PHE A 350 -4.21 7.42 2.89
CA PHE A 350 -5.06 8.61 2.81
C PHE A 350 -4.31 9.80 3.40
N GLY A 351 -4.55 10.99 2.88
CA GLY A 351 -3.86 12.20 3.30
C GLY A 351 -4.48 13.44 2.69
N PHE A 352 -3.93 14.60 3.01
CA PHE A 352 -4.30 15.84 2.33
C PHE A 352 -3.43 16.05 1.10
N GLY A 353 -4.04 16.55 0.02
CA GLY A 353 -3.33 16.95 -1.19
C GLY A 353 -2.74 18.35 -1.07
N THR A 354 -1.62 18.57 -1.76
CA THR A 354 -0.99 19.88 -1.94
C THR A 354 -0.39 19.99 -3.33
N ASP A 355 -0.62 21.15 -3.97
CA ASP A 355 0.04 21.59 -5.22
C ASP A 355 0.86 22.87 -5.01
N SER A 356 1.03 23.26 -3.74
CA SER A 356 1.74 24.48 -3.33
C SER A 356 2.87 24.19 -2.33
N ALA A 357 3.24 22.92 -2.19
CA ALA A 357 4.13 22.43 -1.13
C ALA A 357 3.79 22.99 0.28
N ALA A 358 2.50 23.04 0.63
CA ALA A 358 2.02 23.61 1.88
C ALA A 358 0.98 22.73 2.57
N GLY A 359 0.78 22.98 3.86
CA GLY A 359 -0.29 22.41 4.65
C GLY A 359 -0.66 23.33 5.80
N SER A 360 -1.70 22.98 6.55
CA SER A 360 -2.11 23.73 7.73
C SER A 360 -2.85 22.87 8.74
N PHE A 361 -2.76 23.24 10.02
CA PHE A 361 -3.68 22.80 11.05
C PHE A 361 -4.71 23.90 11.28
N ALA A 362 -6.00 23.58 11.23
CA ALA A 362 -7.06 24.56 11.40
C ALA A 362 -8.26 24.04 12.20
N ASP A 363 -8.94 24.93 12.91
CA ASP A 363 -10.28 24.62 13.42
C ASP A 363 -11.27 24.52 12.26
N ALA A 364 -11.91 23.35 12.14
CA ALA A 364 -12.78 23.05 11.01
C ALA A 364 -14.01 23.97 10.93
N SER A 365 -14.45 24.56 12.05
CA SER A 365 -15.60 25.48 12.06
C SER A 365 -15.36 26.77 11.28
N GLY A 366 -14.09 27.20 11.15
CA GLY A 366 -13.70 28.42 10.46
C GLY A 366 -12.99 28.18 9.12
N TRP A 367 -12.84 26.92 8.68
CA TRP A 367 -11.97 26.52 7.55
C TRP A 367 -12.13 27.43 6.33
N GLU A 368 -13.35 27.59 5.84
CA GLU A 368 -13.64 28.36 4.64
C GLU A 368 -13.13 29.81 4.71
N ALA A 369 -13.32 30.49 5.84
CA ALA A 369 -12.88 31.86 6.02
C ALA A 369 -11.36 31.95 6.23
N LEU A 370 -10.81 31.04 7.02
CA LEU A 370 -9.38 30.98 7.32
C LEU A 370 -8.55 30.65 6.07
N ALA A 371 -8.96 29.65 5.30
CA ALA A 371 -8.28 29.22 4.09
C ALA A 371 -8.28 30.30 3.00
N ARG A 372 -9.41 30.99 2.80
CA ARG A 372 -9.47 32.12 1.86
C ARG A 372 -8.48 33.24 2.21
N ARG A 373 -8.35 33.57 3.49
CA ARG A 373 -7.39 34.59 3.96
C ARG A 373 -5.94 34.13 3.82
N ALA A 374 -5.66 32.85 4.05
CA ALA A 374 -4.33 32.27 3.82
C ALA A 374 -3.93 32.38 2.34
N VAL A 375 -4.83 31.99 1.43
CA VAL A 375 -4.60 32.09 -0.02
C VAL A 375 -4.43 33.55 -0.44
N SER A 376 -5.32 34.45 0.00
CA SER A 376 -5.22 35.87 -0.36
C SER A 376 -3.91 36.48 0.13
N HIS A 377 -3.42 36.12 1.32
CA HIS A 377 -2.13 36.58 1.81
C HIS A 377 -0.96 36.08 0.94
N GLN A 378 -0.96 34.80 0.55
CA GLN A 378 0.04 34.25 -0.37
C GLN A 378 0.07 34.98 -1.73
N GLU A 379 -1.09 35.45 -2.19
CA GLU A 379 -1.24 36.23 -3.42
C GLU A 379 -0.90 37.73 -3.25
N GLY A 380 -0.43 38.16 -2.07
CA GLY A 380 -0.04 39.55 -1.78
C GLY A 380 -1.19 40.45 -1.31
N GLY A 381 -2.30 39.86 -0.87
CA GLY A 381 -3.42 40.57 -0.26
C GLY A 381 -3.08 41.17 1.12
N GLU A 382 -3.89 42.13 1.55
CA GLU A 382 -3.70 42.89 2.80
C GLU A 382 -4.37 42.23 4.03
N ASP A 383 -4.73 40.95 3.92
CA ASP A 383 -5.36 40.21 5.02
C ASP A 383 -4.47 40.22 6.27
N ALA A 384 -5.06 40.55 7.42
CA ALA A 384 -4.35 40.52 8.69
C ALA A 384 -3.96 39.09 9.05
N VAL A 385 -2.66 38.80 9.00
CA VAL A 385 -2.07 37.54 9.44
C VAL A 385 -0.96 37.83 10.45
N GLU A 386 -0.69 36.88 11.33
CA GLU A 386 0.51 36.90 12.16
C GLU A 386 1.61 36.13 11.45
N ALA A 387 2.69 36.81 11.07
CA ALA A 387 3.89 36.16 10.57
C ALA A 387 4.63 35.48 11.74
N LEU A 388 4.99 34.22 11.55
CA LEU A 388 5.75 33.41 12.49
C LEU A 388 7.16 33.14 11.93
N THR A 389 7.97 32.38 12.65
CA THR A 389 9.30 31.98 12.17
C THR A 389 9.18 31.07 10.94
N ASP A 390 10.27 30.95 10.16
CA ASP A 390 10.40 29.99 9.06
C ASP A 390 9.30 30.05 7.97
N GLY A 391 8.67 31.21 7.81
CA GLY A 391 7.61 31.42 6.81
C GLY A 391 6.24 30.85 7.22
N HIS A 392 6.09 30.35 8.44
CA HIS A 392 4.79 29.99 9.00
C HIS A 392 3.94 31.25 9.19
N ILE A 393 2.61 31.11 9.06
CA ILE A 393 1.66 32.16 9.41
C ILE A 393 0.55 31.62 10.30
N ARG A 394 -0.01 32.48 11.15
CA ARG A 394 -1.23 32.20 11.90
C ARG A 394 -2.33 33.18 11.52
N ILE A 395 -3.52 32.64 11.32
CA ILE A 395 -4.74 33.39 11.03
C ILE A 395 -5.79 33.00 12.05
N GLY A 396 -6.36 33.98 12.74
CA GLY A 396 -7.46 33.77 13.65
C GLY A 396 -8.78 34.22 13.05
N ASP A 397 -9.87 33.50 13.35
CA ASP A 397 -11.23 33.90 13.03
C ASP A 397 -11.96 34.34 14.31
N ASP A 398 -12.33 35.62 14.39
CA ASP A 398 -13.04 36.18 15.54
C ASP A 398 -14.48 35.66 15.64
N THR A 399 -15.05 35.15 14.56
CA THR A 399 -16.43 34.63 14.52
C THR A 399 -16.51 33.29 15.24
N THR A 400 -15.62 32.36 14.90
CA THR A 400 -15.57 31.02 15.50
C THR A 400 -14.65 30.93 16.71
N GLY A 401 -13.71 31.89 16.83
CA GLY A 401 -12.63 31.87 17.81
C GLY A 401 -11.49 30.91 17.48
N GLY A 402 -11.58 30.21 16.34
CA GLY A 402 -10.60 29.23 15.88
C GLY A 402 -9.44 29.84 15.12
N ASP A 403 -8.35 29.07 15.00
CA ASP A 403 -7.15 29.45 14.27
C ASP A 403 -6.87 28.51 13.09
N LEU A 404 -6.03 29.00 12.17
CA LEU A 404 -5.28 28.23 11.18
C LEU A 404 -3.79 28.57 11.34
N VAL A 405 -2.93 27.56 11.35
CA VAL A 405 -1.46 27.69 11.33
C VAL A 405 -0.91 26.92 10.15
N THR A 406 -0.16 27.59 9.27
CA THR A 406 0.43 26.96 8.07
C THR A 406 1.76 26.26 8.38
N PHE A 407 2.15 25.34 7.51
CA PHE A 407 3.47 24.73 7.45
C PHE A 407 3.83 24.37 6.01
N CYS A 408 5.13 24.20 5.74
CA CYS A 408 5.62 23.78 4.44
C CYS A 408 5.74 22.26 4.37
N THR A 409 5.50 21.69 3.20
CA THR A 409 5.86 20.30 2.87
C THR A 409 7.06 20.31 1.93
N GLY A 410 7.76 19.18 1.81
CA GLY A 410 8.95 19.02 0.97
C GLY A 410 8.65 19.02 -0.54
N GLY A 411 7.38 19.15 -0.91
CA GLY A 411 6.92 19.20 -2.30
C GLY A 411 5.42 18.92 -2.42
N ASP A 412 4.97 18.84 -3.67
CA ASP A 412 3.60 18.50 -4.03
C ASP A 412 3.30 17.01 -3.83
N GLY A 413 2.03 16.67 -3.63
CA GLY A 413 1.60 15.29 -3.46
C GLY A 413 0.53 15.12 -2.39
N THR A 414 0.49 13.93 -1.80
CA THR A 414 -0.46 13.57 -0.76
C THR A 414 0.29 13.17 0.49
N TYR A 415 -0.02 13.83 1.61
CA TYR A 415 0.68 13.63 2.88
C TYR A 415 -0.25 12.99 3.91
N PRO A 416 0.12 11.84 4.49
CA PRO A 416 -0.65 11.23 5.55
C PRO A 416 -0.58 12.08 6.82
N VAL A 417 -1.65 12.03 7.60
CA VAL A 417 -1.67 12.55 8.97
C VAL A 417 -1.71 11.37 9.92
N TRP A 418 -0.82 11.33 10.89
CA TRP A 418 -0.73 10.25 11.87
C TRP A 418 -1.19 10.71 13.25
N LEU A 419 -2.09 9.96 13.89
CA LEU A 419 -2.51 10.20 15.26
C LEU A 419 -1.70 9.32 16.21
N GLY A 420 -0.99 9.96 17.13
CA GLY A 420 -0.39 9.29 18.28
C GLY A 420 -1.44 9.08 19.36
N ARG A 421 -1.56 7.86 19.87
CA ARG A 421 -2.52 7.48 20.92
C ARG A 421 -1.82 7.13 22.22
N SER A 422 -2.40 7.54 23.34
CA SER A 422 -1.96 7.10 24.67
C SER A 422 -2.47 5.69 24.98
N ARG A 423 -2.07 5.16 26.14
CA ARG A 423 -2.50 3.83 26.60
C ARG A 423 -4.02 3.70 26.77
N SER A 424 -4.73 4.80 27.04
CA SER A 424 -6.20 4.80 27.11
C SER A 424 -6.88 4.88 25.74
N GLY A 425 -6.12 5.06 24.66
CA GLY A 425 -6.64 5.35 23.32
C GLY A 425 -6.97 6.82 23.08
N SER A 426 -6.64 7.72 24.01
CA SER A 426 -6.84 9.17 23.83
C SER A 426 -5.80 9.75 22.86
N PRO A 427 -6.17 10.72 22.00
CA PRO A 427 -5.22 11.32 21.06
C PRO A 427 -4.21 12.21 21.80
N VAL A 428 -2.93 12.02 21.51
CA VAL A 428 -1.79 12.73 22.12
C VAL A 428 -1.23 13.77 21.17
N CYS A 429 -1.16 13.44 19.89
CA CYS A 429 -0.71 14.36 18.84
C CYS A 429 -1.28 13.98 17.47
N ALA A 430 -1.30 14.94 16.57
CA ALA A 430 -1.44 14.72 15.13
C ALA A 430 -0.14 15.14 14.45
N VAL A 431 0.46 14.28 13.63
CA VAL A 431 1.78 14.49 13.01
C VAL A 431 1.68 14.39 11.49
N VAL A 432 2.40 15.27 10.81
CA VAL A 432 2.65 15.21 9.37
C VAL A 432 4.16 15.14 9.17
N GLU A 433 4.66 14.07 8.56
CA GLU A 433 6.03 14.03 8.04
C GLU A 433 6.08 14.93 6.81
N THR A 434 6.88 15.99 6.88
CA THR A 434 6.92 17.03 5.84
C THR A 434 8.03 16.80 4.84
N ALA A 435 9.08 16.04 5.17
CA ALA A 435 10.19 15.74 4.29
C ALA A 435 10.13 14.30 3.75
N TYR A 436 10.84 14.02 2.66
CA TYR A 436 10.99 12.67 2.15
C TYR A 436 12.15 11.96 2.85
N LEU A 437 11.84 11.04 3.78
CA LEU A 437 12.83 10.29 4.57
C LEU A 437 12.85 8.79 4.20
N PRO A 438 13.40 8.42 3.02
CA PRO A 438 13.39 7.03 2.58
C PRO A 438 14.29 6.16 3.44
N GLU A 439 13.82 4.95 3.75
CA GLU A 439 14.57 3.96 4.53
C GLU A 439 15.08 4.52 5.87
N LEU A 440 14.30 5.41 6.51
CA LEU A 440 14.64 6.02 7.79
C LEU A 440 14.93 4.96 8.86
N THR A 441 16.09 5.06 9.48
CA THR A 441 16.60 4.14 10.52
C THR A 441 17.26 4.91 11.67
N LEU A 442 17.30 4.28 12.85
CA LEU A 442 18.06 4.75 14.01
C LEU A 442 19.52 4.30 13.92
N LEU A 443 20.44 5.15 14.40
CA LEU A 443 21.89 4.91 14.42
C LEU A 443 22.48 4.57 15.79
#